data_AF-A0A3B3RAT4-F1
#
_entry.id   AF-A0A3B3RAT4-F1
#
_cell.length_a   1.000
_cell.length_b   1.000
_cell.length_c   1.000
_cell.angle_alpha   90.00
_cell.angle_beta   90.00
_cell.angle_gamma   90.00
#
_symmetry.space_group_name_H-M   'P 1'
#
loop_
_entity.id
_entity.type
_entity.pdbx_description
1 polymer ?
#
loop_
_entity_poly.entity_id
_entity_poly.type
_entity_poly.pdbx_seq_one_letter_code
_entity_poly.pdbx_strand_id
1 'polypeptide(L)'
;MYHNSSQKKFWTFENEECLEKLRFQSNQKFRAKVRGSGKELKGLDESSFLNPFEEDVLFRHYERRLLEFCANFKPVMPKSVVGTAAMYFRRFYLHNSVMEYHPRIIMLTCAYLACKVDEFNVSSSQFVGNLPETAAGQEKALEQILEYELLLIQQLNFHLVVHNPYRPLEGFLIDLKTRYTTLENPEMLRKTADDFLNRATMTDAGLLCSPSQIALTAVLNSASRAGITMESYLAECLGLKDDKETLCKMIDLMRRIKNLLKKYELPNSDEVNMYKQKLERIHAEFVNTIPTGNTGPSFMEIMPSPQSLAAETFKAMHHHCRS
;
A
#
# COMPACT_ATOMS: atom_id res chain seq x y z
N MET A 1 19.19 -2.51 4.78
CA MET A 1 19.19 -1.02 4.73
C MET A 1 18.44 -0.56 3.50
N TYR A 2 17.67 0.53 3.56
CA TYR A 2 16.80 0.98 2.44
C TYR A 2 17.57 1.23 1.13
N HIS A 3 18.79 1.78 1.18
CA HIS A 3 19.56 2.16 -0.01
C HIS A 3 19.94 1.00 -0.94
N ASN A 4 19.94 -0.24 -0.43
CA ASN A 4 20.19 -1.49 -1.17
C ASN A 4 18.94 -2.40 -1.19
N SER A 5 17.77 -1.88 -0.83
CA SER A 5 16.55 -2.68 -0.70
C SER A 5 15.83 -2.88 -2.03
N SER A 6 15.04 -3.97 -2.10
CA SER A 6 14.07 -4.18 -3.19
C SER A 6 13.02 -3.08 -3.24
N GLN A 7 12.65 -2.48 -2.09
CA GLN A 7 11.72 -1.36 -2.06
C GLN A 7 12.25 -0.15 -2.85
N LYS A 8 13.52 0.22 -2.66
CA LYS A 8 14.13 1.32 -3.43
C LYS A 8 14.22 0.98 -4.92
N LYS A 9 14.58 -0.27 -5.24
CA LYS A 9 14.84 -0.69 -6.62
C LYS A 9 13.57 -0.90 -7.46
N PHE A 10 12.51 -1.42 -6.85
CA PHE A 10 11.33 -1.90 -7.58
C PHE A 10 10.01 -1.25 -7.15
N TRP A 11 9.96 -0.65 -5.95
CA TRP A 11 8.72 -0.11 -5.36
C TRP A 11 8.84 1.36 -4.98
N THR A 12 9.76 2.09 -5.61
CA THR A 12 9.88 3.53 -5.49
C THR A 12 9.85 4.11 -6.91
N PHE A 13 8.77 4.83 -7.22
CA PHE A 13 8.45 5.33 -8.56
C PHE A 13 8.73 6.82 -8.65
N GLU A 14 8.93 7.31 -9.88
CA GLU A 14 9.35 8.68 -10.15
C GLU A 14 8.26 9.71 -9.84
N ASN A 15 7.04 9.48 -10.35
CA ASN A 15 5.93 10.43 -10.32
C ASN A 15 4.57 9.75 -10.06
N GLU A 16 3.55 10.57 -9.74
CA GLU A 16 2.17 10.11 -9.52
C GLU A 16 1.57 9.52 -10.82
N GLU A 17 1.90 10.09 -11.98
CA GLU A 17 1.40 9.66 -13.29
C GLU A 17 1.78 8.21 -13.61
N CYS A 18 2.99 7.78 -13.22
CA CYS A 18 3.43 6.39 -13.35
C CYS A 18 2.54 5.43 -12.54
N LEU A 19 2.14 5.81 -11.32
CA LEU A 19 1.24 5.00 -10.48
C LEU A 19 -0.16 4.94 -11.08
N GLU A 20 -0.68 6.07 -11.55
CA GLU A 20 -1.98 6.17 -12.21
C GLU A 20 -2.02 5.32 -13.48
N LYS A 21 -0.94 5.33 -14.28
CA LYS A 21 -0.80 4.49 -15.47
C LYS A 21 -0.82 3.00 -15.12
N LEU A 22 -0.13 2.58 -14.06
CA LEU A 22 -0.14 1.18 -13.62
C LEU A 22 -1.53 0.72 -13.18
N ARG A 23 -2.24 1.54 -12.38
CA ARG A 23 -3.62 1.28 -11.96
C ARG A 23 -4.59 1.23 -13.15
N PHE A 24 -4.42 2.14 -14.10
CA PHE A 24 -5.21 2.12 -15.33
C PHE A 24 -4.96 0.83 -16.14
N GLN A 25 -3.70 0.42 -16.27
CA GLN A 25 -3.34 -0.81 -16.96
C GLN A 25 -3.88 -2.07 -16.26
N SER A 26 -3.91 -2.12 -14.92
CA SER A 26 -4.46 -3.26 -14.19
C SER A 26 -5.97 -3.40 -14.42
N ASN A 27 -6.72 -2.29 -14.39
CA ASN A 27 -8.15 -2.26 -14.75
C ASN A 27 -8.39 -2.76 -16.18
N GLN A 28 -7.62 -2.23 -17.15
CA GLN A 28 -7.75 -2.62 -18.56
C GLN A 28 -7.36 -4.07 -18.81
N LYS A 29 -6.34 -4.57 -18.12
CA LYS A 29 -5.91 -5.97 -18.19
C LYS A 29 -7.03 -6.91 -17.71
N PHE A 30 -7.70 -6.58 -16.61
CA PHE A 30 -8.84 -7.36 -16.12
C PHE A 30 -9.97 -7.37 -17.15
N ARG A 31 -10.40 -6.21 -17.66
CA ARG A 31 -11.45 -6.11 -18.69
C ARG A 31 -11.09 -6.92 -19.94
N ALA A 32 -9.84 -6.86 -20.40
CA ALA A 32 -9.36 -7.64 -21.53
C ALA A 32 -9.35 -9.15 -21.26
N LYS A 33 -8.94 -9.58 -20.05
CA LYS A 33 -8.98 -10.98 -19.61
C LYS A 33 -10.40 -11.53 -19.63
N VAL A 34 -11.37 -10.74 -19.18
CA VAL A 34 -12.79 -11.10 -19.22
C VAL A 34 -13.24 -11.31 -20.67
N ARG A 35 -12.99 -10.33 -21.54
CA ARG A 35 -13.35 -10.41 -22.97
C ARG A 35 -12.71 -11.59 -23.70
N GLY A 36 -11.43 -11.86 -23.44
CA GLY A 36 -10.68 -12.92 -24.09
C GLY A 36 -11.06 -14.33 -23.63
N SER A 37 -11.69 -14.46 -22.46
CA SER A 37 -12.05 -15.77 -21.89
C SER A 37 -13.24 -16.44 -22.58
N GLY A 38 -13.92 -15.78 -23.54
CA GLY A 38 -15.09 -16.32 -24.25
C GLY A 38 -16.31 -16.58 -23.34
N LYS A 39 -16.16 -16.41 -22.03
CA LYS A 39 -17.23 -16.29 -21.06
C LYS A 39 -17.83 -14.92 -21.24
N GLU A 40 -18.82 -14.81 -22.12
CA GLU A 40 -19.85 -13.80 -21.91
C GLU A 40 -20.33 -14.00 -20.46
N LEU A 41 -19.94 -13.10 -19.54
CA LEU A 41 -20.70 -12.93 -18.31
C LEU A 41 -22.06 -12.44 -18.79
N LYS A 42 -22.98 -13.39 -19.01
CA LYS A 42 -24.22 -13.25 -19.79
C LYS A 42 -25.19 -12.14 -19.32
N GLY A 43 -24.79 -11.30 -18.36
CA GLY A 43 -25.54 -10.15 -17.87
C GLY A 43 -24.72 -8.90 -17.52
N LEU A 44 -23.40 -8.83 -17.79
CA LEU A 44 -22.60 -7.64 -17.48
C LEU A 44 -22.24 -6.86 -18.76
N ASP A 45 -22.88 -5.71 -18.95
CA ASP A 45 -22.50 -4.72 -19.97
C ASP A 45 -21.17 -4.03 -19.58
N GLU A 46 -20.46 -3.39 -20.53
CA GLU A 46 -19.20 -2.66 -20.25
C GLU A 46 -19.39 -1.54 -19.20
N SER A 47 -20.62 -1.02 -19.09
CA SER A 47 -21.07 -0.09 -18.04
C SER A 47 -21.09 -0.70 -16.64
N SER A 48 -21.14 -2.03 -16.53
CA SER A 48 -21.21 -2.77 -15.27
C SER A 48 -19.84 -3.00 -14.63
N PHE A 49 -18.74 -2.85 -15.38
CA PHE A 49 -17.39 -2.88 -14.81
C PHE A 49 -17.03 -1.59 -14.09
N LEU A 50 -16.17 -1.70 -13.08
CA LEU A 50 -15.63 -0.54 -12.38
C LEU A 50 -14.68 0.23 -13.29
N ASN A 51 -14.88 1.55 -13.39
CA ASN A 51 -13.89 2.43 -14.00
C ASN A 51 -12.74 2.72 -13.01
N PRO A 52 -11.59 3.28 -13.46
CA PRO A 52 -10.44 3.52 -12.59
C PRO A 52 -10.73 4.41 -11.37
N PHE A 53 -11.64 5.39 -11.50
CA PHE A 53 -12.05 6.25 -10.40
C PHE A 53 -12.90 5.47 -9.37
N GLU A 54 -13.84 4.65 -9.84
CA GLU A 54 -14.65 3.78 -8.98
C GLU A 54 -13.78 2.76 -8.23
N GLU A 55 -12.75 2.21 -8.89
CA GLU A 55 -11.75 1.36 -8.25
C GLU A 55 -10.97 2.12 -7.15
N ASP A 56 -10.54 3.36 -7.42
CA ASP A 56 -9.82 4.17 -6.44
C ASP A 56 -10.67 4.49 -5.19
N VAL A 57 -11.96 4.80 -5.38
CA VAL A 57 -12.91 5.03 -4.27
C VAL A 57 -13.01 3.78 -3.37
N LEU A 58 -13.15 2.60 -3.97
CA LEU A 58 -13.19 1.34 -3.23
C LEU A 58 -11.84 1.01 -2.59
N PHE A 59 -10.74 1.18 -3.31
CA PHE A 59 -9.39 0.99 -2.81
C PHE A 59 -9.15 1.82 -1.54
N ARG A 60 -9.42 3.14 -1.58
CA ARG A 60 -9.27 4.04 -0.43
C ARG A 60 -10.19 3.64 0.73
N HIS A 61 -11.40 3.20 0.43
CA HIS A 61 -12.31 2.72 1.46
C HIS A 61 -11.74 1.50 2.21
N TYR A 62 -11.24 0.50 1.49
CA TYR A 62 -10.68 -0.70 2.11
C TYR A 62 -9.31 -0.46 2.74
N GLU A 63 -8.50 0.46 2.22
CA GLU A 63 -7.28 0.89 2.89
C GLU A 63 -7.59 1.55 4.24
N ARG A 64 -8.60 2.41 4.31
CA ARG A 64 -9.04 2.98 5.59
C ARG A 64 -9.49 1.89 6.55
N ARG A 65 -10.28 0.92 6.07
CA ARG A 65 -10.73 -0.23 6.88
C ARG A 65 -9.57 -1.11 7.34
N LEU A 66 -8.52 -1.27 6.55
CA LEU A 66 -7.30 -1.97 6.94
C LEU A 66 -6.67 -1.30 8.16
N LEU A 67 -6.50 0.02 8.08
CA LEU A 67 -5.92 0.80 9.17
C LEU A 67 -6.82 0.78 10.43
N GLU A 68 -8.14 0.87 10.28
CA GLU A 68 -9.11 0.73 11.37
C GLU A 68 -9.06 -0.66 12.02
N PHE A 69 -8.95 -1.73 11.21
CA PHE A 69 -8.80 -3.10 11.70
C PHE A 69 -7.51 -3.25 12.52
N CYS A 70 -6.38 -2.79 11.97
CA CYS A 70 -5.09 -2.81 12.65
C CYS A 70 -5.08 -1.98 13.94
N ALA A 71 -5.73 -0.81 13.96
CA ALA A 71 -5.79 0.06 15.13
C ALA A 71 -6.60 -0.55 16.28
N ASN A 72 -7.65 -1.30 15.96
CA ASN A 72 -8.51 -1.96 16.95
C ASN A 72 -8.06 -3.38 17.31
N PHE A 73 -7.02 -3.90 16.65
CA PHE A 73 -6.53 -5.26 16.80
C PHE A 73 -6.04 -5.55 18.22
N LYS A 74 -6.32 -6.77 18.70
CA LYS A 74 -5.90 -7.31 19.99
C LYS A 74 -5.17 -8.64 19.75
N PRO A 75 -3.90 -8.78 20.17
CA PRO A 75 -3.06 -7.82 20.91
C PRO A 75 -2.68 -6.58 20.09
N VAL A 76 -2.21 -5.50 20.74
CA VAL A 76 -1.91 -4.23 20.04
C VAL A 76 -0.89 -4.45 18.93
N MET A 77 -1.28 -4.11 17.70
CA MET A 77 -0.42 -4.27 16.53
C MET A 77 0.66 -3.16 16.47
N PRO A 78 1.96 -3.50 16.35
CA PRO A 78 3.02 -2.52 16.20
C PRO A 78 2.87 -1.66 14.94
N LYS A 79 3.25 -0.38 15.01
CA LYS A 79 3.17 0.56 13.86
C LYS A 79 3.91 0.05 12.62
N SER A 80 5.02 -0.68 12.78
CA SER A 80 5.75 -1.27 11.65
C SER A 80 4.90 -2.27 10.89
N VAL A 81 4.20 -3.17 11.59
CA VAL A 81 3.29 -4.16 11.02
C VAL A 81 2.17 -3.48 10.25
N VAL A 82 1.57 -2.44 10.82
CA VAL A 82 0.50 -1.66 10.17
C VAL A 82 1.01 -1.00 8.87
N GLY A 83 2.18 -0.37 8.92
CA GLY A 83 2.80 0.26 7.75
C GLY A 83 3.17 -0.76 6.66
N THR A 84 3.67 -1.94 7.06
CA THR A 84 3.96 -3.06 6.15
C THR A 84 2.68 -3.57 5.48
N ALA A 85 1.60 -3.78 6.24
CA ALA A 85 0.31 -4.21 5.70
C ALA A 85 -0.28 -3.21 4.69
N ALA A 86 -0.26 -1.91 5.02
CA ALA A 86 -0.72 -0.85 4.13
C ALA A 86 0.12 -0.78 2.84
N MET A 87 1.45 -0.94 2.95
CA MET A 87 2.33 -1.00 1.80
C MET A 87 2.06 -2.21 0.90
N TYR A 88 1.81 -3.39 1.48
CA TYR A 88 1.42 -4.57 0.70
C TYR A 88 0.11 -4.33 -0.05
N PHE A 89 -0.90 -3.77 0.61
CA PHE A 89 -2.18 -3.47 -0.01
C PHE A 89 -2.03 -2.52 -1.21
N ARG A 90 -1.23 -1.45 -1.05
CA ARG A 90 -0.89 -0.52 -2.15
C ARG A 90 -0.18 -1.23 -3.29
N ARG A 91 0.90 -1.96 -3.00
CA ARG A 91 1.69 -2.67 -4.03
C ARG A 91 0.86 -3.67 -4.81
N PHE A 92 -0.01 -4.41 -4.12
CA PHE A 92 -0.89 -5.39 -4.74
C PHE A 92 -1.81 -4.73 -5.77
N TYR A 93 -2.51 -3.65 -5.40
CA TYR A 93 -3.45 -2.96 -6.30
C TYR A 93 -2.81 -2.00 -7.30
N LEU A 94 -1.48 -1.87 -7.35
CA LEU A 94 -0.81 -1.24 -8.50
C LEU A 94 -0.90 -2.10 -9.76
N HIS A 95 -0.89 -3.42 -9.61
CA HIS A 95 -0.81 -4.36 -10.74
C HIS A 95 -2.02 -5.28 -10.85
N ASN A 96 -2.98 -5.17 -9.93
CA ASN A 96 -4.17 -6.00 -9.87
C ASN A 96 -5.43 -5.11 -9.74
N SER A 97 -6.56 -5.58 -10.24
CA SER A 97 -7.85 -4.88 -10.14
C SER A 97 -8.65 -5.36 -8.93
N VAL A 98 -9.40 -4.45 -8.29
CA VAL A 98 -10.35 -4.82 -7.21
C VAL A 98 -11.47 -5.73 -7.71
N MET A 99 -11.77 -5.69 -9.02
CA MET A 99 -12.74 -6.59 -9.65
C MET A 99 -12.24 -8.03 -9.74
N GLU A 100 -10.93 -8.24 -9.79
CA GLU A 100 -10.33 -9.58 -9.83
C GLU A 100 -10.19 -10.16 -8.44
N TYR A 101 -9.70 -9.37 -7.50
CA TYR A 101 -9.42 -9.81 -6.14
C TYR A 101 -10.11 -8.89 -5.16
N HIS A 102 -11.02 -9.46 -4.37
CA HIS A 102 -11.87 -8.68 -3.49
C HIS A 102 -11.04 -7.98 -2.38
N PRO A 103 -11.10 -6.65 -2.25
CA PRO A 103 -10.24 -5.87 -1.36
C PRO A 103 -10.46 -6.16 0.12
N ARG A 104 -11.62 -6.68 0.53
CA ARG A 104 -11.81 -7.19 1.90
C ARG A 104 -10.83 -8.33 2.23
N ILE A 105 -10.68 -9.29 1.33
CA ILE A 105 -9.87 -10.49 1.55
C ILE A 105 -8.39 -10.11 1.49
N ILE A 106 -8.01 -9.33 0.47
CA ILE A 106 -6.62 -8.86 0.30
C ILE A 106 -6.17 -7.99 1.47
N MET A 107 -7.03 -7.10 1.99
CA MET A 107 -6.77 -6.32 3.21
C MET A 107 -6.38 -7.23 4.39
N LEU A 108 -7.19 -8.25 4.67
CA LEU A 108 -6.94 -9.17 5.78
C LEU A 108 -5.69 -10.02 5.53
N THR A 109 -5.48 -10.45 4.29
CA THR A 109 -4.29 -11.21 3.88
C THR A 109 -3.02 -10.37 4.02
N CYS A 110 -3.06 -9.08 3.68
CA CYS A 110 -1.95 -8.15 3.86
C CYS A 110 -1.60 -7.98 5.34
N ALA A 111 -2.60 -7.77 6.20
CA ALA A 111 -2.40 -7.68 7.64
C ALA A 111 -1.83 -8.98 8.21
N TYR A 112 -2.38 -10.14 7.81
CA TYR A 112 -1.91 -11.45 8.27
C TYR A 112 -0.47 -11.75 7.85
N LEU A 113 -0.13 -11.48 6.58
CA LEU A 113 1.24 -11.66 6.07
C LEU A 113 2.21 -10.68 6.73
N ALA A 114 1.80 -9.43 6.98
CA ALA A 114 2.62 -8.45 7.68
C ALA A 114 2.94 -8.90 9.11
N CYS A 115 1.98 -9.48 9.85
CA CYS A 115 2.24 -10.04 11.18
C CYS A 115 3.36 -11.08 11.14
N LYS A 116 3.37 -11.94 10.13
CA LYS A 116 4.39 -12.98 9.98
C LYS A 116 5.76 -12.43 9.59
N VAL A 117 5.80 -11.50 8.64
CA VAL A 117 7.06 -10.92 8.13
C VAL A 117 7.76 -10.06 9.18
N ASP A 118 7.00 -9.31 9.98
CA ASP A 118 7.52 -8.45 11.05
C ASP A 118 7.66 -9.21 12.40
N GLU A 119 7.50 -10.54 12.40
CA GLU A 119 7.62 -11.41 13.58
C GLU A 119 6.67 -11.03 14.74
N PHE A 120 5.52 -10.44 14.42
CA PHE A 120 4.45 -10.21 15.38
C PHE A 120 3.66 -11.50 15.62
N ASN A 121 4.04 -12.21 16.69
CA ASN A 121 3.55 -13.54 17.00
C ASN A 121 2.08 -13.56 17.43
N VAL A 122 1.20 -13.81 16.47
CA VAL A 122 -0.26 -13.95 16.66
C VAL A 122 -0.72 -15.22 15.96
N SER A 123 -1.50 -16.06 16.64
CA SER A 123 -2.04 -17.28 16.02
C SER A 123 -3.10 -16.94 14.95
N SER A 124 -3.33 -17.85 14.00
CA SER A 124 -4.41 -17.70 13.01
C SER A 124 -5.77 -17.49 13.66
N SER A 125 -6.08 -18.25 14.71
CA SER A 125 -7.31 -18.13 15.49
C SER A 125 -7.44 -16.79 16.20
N GLN A 126 -6.36 -16.27 16.80
CA GLN A 126 -6.36 -14.94 17.40
C GLN A 126 -6.55 -13.84 16.35
N PHE A 127 -5.94 -14.00 15.18
CA PHE A 127 -6.07 -13.04 14.10
C PHE A 127 -7.52 -12.89 13.63
N VAL A 128 -8.18 -14.00 13.27
CA VAL A 128 -9.58 -13.95 12.84
C VAL A 128 -10.55 -13.69 13.98
N GLY A 129 -10.16 -13.97 15.23
CA GLY A 129 -10.93 -13.59 16.42
C GLY A 129 -11.13 -12.08 16.58
N ASN A 130 -10.35 -11.24 15.89
CA ASN A 130 -10.55 -9.79 15.83
C ASN A 130 -11.60 -9.35 14.80
N LEU A 131 -12.12 -10.26 13.99
CA LEU A 131 -13.18 -9.95 13.04
C LEU A 131 -14.53 -9.92 13.77
N PRO A 132 -15.38 -8.91 13.52
CA PRO A 132 -16.73 -8.83 14.07
C PRO A 132 -17.67 -9.78 13.29
N GLU A 133 -17.35 -11.07 13.30
CA GLU A 133 -18.06 -12.14 12.60
C GLU A 133 -18.36 -13.31 13.55
N THR A 134 -19.28 -14.19 13.15
CA THR A 134 -19.52 -15.46 13.86
C THR A 134 -18.32 -16.39 13.71
N ALA A 135 -18.21 -17.42 14.56
CA ALA A 135 -17.11 -18.39 14.48
C ALA A 135 -16.98 -19.01 13.07
N ALA A 136 -18.10 -19.36 12.42
CA ALA A 136 -18.11 -19.86 11.06
C ALA A 136 -17.64 -18.83 10.02
N GLY A 137 -17.95 -17.54 10.22
CA GLY A 137 -17.44 -16.46 9.38
C GLY A 137 -15.93 -16.27 9.54
N GLN A 138 -15.45 -16.31 10.78
CA GLN A 138 -14.02 -16.24 11.09
C GLN A 138 -13.23 -17.39 10.47
N GLU A 139 -13.75 -18.62 10.52
CA GLU A 139 -13.15 -19.79 9.88
C GLU A 139 -13.08 -19.63 8.36
N LYS A 140 -14.19 -19.22 7.72
CA LYS A 140 -14.22 -18.93 6.28
C LYS A 140 -13.24 -17.82 5.90
N ALA A 141 -13.16 -16.76 6.69
CA ALA A 141 -12.20 -15.68 6.46
C ALA A 141 -10.75 -16.19 6.57
N LEU A 142 -10.46 -17.08 7.51
CA LEU A 142 -9.15 -17.71 7.65
C LEU A 142 -8.81 -18.55 6.41
N GLU A 143 -9.74 -19.38 5.94
CA GLU A 143 -9.54 -20.18 4.71
C GLU A 143 -9.19 -19.28 3.52
N GLN A 144 -9.95 -18.20 3.33
CA GLN A 144 -9.68 -17.22 2.26
C GLN A 144 -8.32 -16.54 2.43
N ILE A 145 -7.95 -16.15 3.66
CA ILE A 145 -6.63 -15.55 3.92
C ILE A 145 -5.50 -16.52 3.50
N LEU A 146 -5.62 -17.80 3.85
CA LEU A 146 -4.61 -18.81 3.54
C LEU A 146 -4.54 -19.12 2.05
N GLU A 147 -5.68 -19.13 1.35
CA GLU A 147 -5.74 -19.30 -0.12
C GLU A 147 -5.03 -18.16 -0.85
N TYR A 148 -5.24 -16.92 -0.40
CA TYR A 148 -4.71 -15.71 -1.02
C TYR A 148 -3.27 -15.37 -0.60
N GLU A 149 -2.73 -16.04 0.42
CA GLU A 149 -1.41 -15.71 0.96
C GLU A 149 -0.30 -15.87 -0.08
N LEU A 150 -0.23 -17.03 -0.74
CA LEU A 150 0.80 -17.29 -1.75
C LEU A 150 0.64 -16.34 -2.94
N LEU A 151 -0.60 -16.08 -3.35
CA LEU A 151 -0.90 -15.12 -4.41
C LEU A 151 -0.36 -13.72 -4.03
N LEU A 152 -0.62 -13.24 -2.82
CA LEU A 152 -0.12 -11.96 -2.34
C LEU A 152 1.42 -11.91 -2.42
N ILE A 153 2.12 -12.93 -1.93
CA ILE A 153 3.59 -12.99 -1.99
C ILE A 153 4.09 -12.93 -3.43
N GLN A 154 3.45 -13.64 -4.36
CA GLN A 154 3.79 -13.62 -5.79
C GLN A 154 3.56 -12.23 -6.41
N GLN A 155 2.43 -11.59 -6.11
CA GLN A 155 2.10 -10.23 -6.61
C GLN A 155 3.02 -9.15 -6.01
N LEU A 156 3.63 -9.41 -4.85
CA LEU A 156 4.68 -8.57 -4.26
C LEU A 156 6.08 -8.89 -4.82
N ASN A 157 6.19 -9.77 -5.82
CA ASN A 157 7.45 -10.27 -6.37
C ASN A 157 8.41 -10.80 -5.30
N PHE A 158 7.88 -11.40 -4.22
CA PHE A 158 8.64 -11.87 -3.06
C PHE A 158 9.44 -10.76 -2.34
N HIS A 159 9.14 -9.48 -2.61
CA HIS A 159 9.78 -8.32 -1.98
C HIS A 159 9.09 -7.95 -0.66
N LEU A 160 9.19 -8.84 0.34
CA LEU A 160 8.46 -8.74 1.60
C LEU A 160 9.03 -7.69 2.58
N VAL A 161 10.31 -7.36 2.49
CA VAL A 161 10.90 -6.35 3.39
C VAL A 161 10.38 -4.95 3.04
N VAL A 162 9.62 -4.35 3.96
CA VAL A 162 9.14 -2.96 3.87
C VAL A 162 9.89 -2.09 4.90
N HIS A 163 10.50 -1.02 4.41
CA HIS A 163 11.09 0.00 5.25
C HIS A 163 10.06 1.08 5.57
N ASN A 164 9.68 1.17 6.84
CA ASN A 164 8.68 2.13 7.33
C ASN A 164 9.34 3.43 7.86
N PRO A 165 8.63 4.59 7.81
CA PRO A 165 9.18 5.89 8.23
C PRO A 165 9.30 6.06 9.75
N TYR A 166 8.74 5.14 10.55
CA TYR A 166 8.78 5.22 12.02
C TYR A 166 10.21 5.10 12.58
N ARG A 167 11.04 4.22 12.01
CA ARG A 167 12.43 4.05 12.47
C ARG A 167 13.30 5.28 12.14
N PRO A 168 13.26 5.84 10.93
CA PRO A 168 13.91 7.12 10.65
C PRO A 168 13.39 8.28 11.50
N LEU A 169 12.10 8.32 11.84
CA LEU A 169 11.54 9.34 12.75
C LEU A 169 12.25 9.30 14.11
N GLU A 170 12.40 8.13 14.73
CA GLU A 170 13.16 8.02 15.99
C GLU A 170 14.60 8.48 15.82
N GLY A 171 15.24 8.13 14.71
CA GLY A 171 16.59 8.58 14.39
C GLY A 171 16.71 10.11 14.36
N PHE A 172 15.78 10.79 13.66
CA PHE A 172 15.77 12.26 13.61
C PHE A 172 15.44 12.89 14.97
N LEU A 173 14.54 12.31 15.77
CA LEU A 173 14.25 12.84 17.11
C LEU A 173 15.45 12.71 18.06
N ILE A 174 16.20 11.61 17.98
CA ILE A 174 17.46 11.43 18.73
C ILE A 174 18.51 12.43 18.25
N ASP A 175 18.62 12.63 16.93
CA ASP A 175 19.55 13.58 16.33
C ASP A 175 19.28 15.02 16.78
N LEU A 176 18.00 15.43 16.81
CA LEU A 176 17.59 16.73 17.30
C LEU A 176 17.94 16.93 18.78
N LYS A 177 17.69 15.92 19.63
CA LYS A 177 18.03 15.98 21.07
C LYS A 177 19.52 16.11 21.34
N THR A 178 20.36 15.59 20.44
CA THR A 178 21.81 15.48 20.67
C THR A 178 22.60 16.60 19.99
N ARG A 179 22.19 17.02 18.78
CA ARG A 179 22.95 17.96 17.95
C ARG A 179 22.26 19.32 17.74
N TYR A 180 20.97 19.45 18.04
CA TYR A 180 20.21 20.68 17.82
C TYR A 180 19.74 21.31 19.14
N THR A 181 20.69 21.86 19.90
CA THR A 181 20.47 22.43 21.24
C THR A 181 19.57 23.66 21.25
N THR A 182 19.33 24.31 20.11
CA THR A 182 18.37 25.42 19.97
C THR A 182 16.93 24.97 20.27
N LEU A 183 16.61 23.68 20.11
CA LEU A 183 15.31 23.13 20.43
C LEU A 183 15.34 22.47 21.82
N GLU A 184 14.76 23.15 22.82
CA GLU A 184 14.77 22.68 24.21
C GLU A 184 14.05 21.33 24.42
N ASN A 185 12.92 21.11 23.74
CA ASN A 185 12.13 19.88 23.90
C ASN A 185 11.68 19.27 22.56
N PRO A 186 12.50 18.45 21.89
CA PRO A 186 12.12 17.79 20.64
C PRO A 186 10.94 16.82 20.76
N GLU A 187 10.61 16.33 21.96
CA GLU A 187 9.48 15.42 22.17
C GLU A 187 8.12 16.09 21.91
N MET A 188 8.04 17.42 22.00
CA MET A 188 6.82 18.16 21.65
C MET A 188 6.40 17.92 20.18
N LEU A 189 7.35 17.59 19.31
CA LEU A 189 7.11 17.36 17.88
C LEU A 189 6.57 15.95 17.60
N ARG A 190 6.77 15.00 18.51
CA ARG A 190 6.50 13.57 18.28
C ARG A 190 5.05 13.32 17.89
N LYS A 191 4.10 13.82 18.68
CA LYS A 191 2.66 13.59 18.43
C LYS A 191 2.24 14.10 17.05
N THR A 192 2.62 15.33 16.72
CA THR A 192 2.30 15.93 15.41
C THR A 192 3.01 15.22 14.25
N ALA A 193 4.22 14.71 14.47
CA ALA A 193 4.96 13.96 13.46
C ALA A 193 4.33 12.58 13.24
N ASP A 194 3.92 11.90 14.30
CA ASP A 194 3.15 10.65 14.23
C ASP A 194 1.83 10.84 13.49
N ASP A 195 1.06 11.90 13.80
CA ASP A 195 -0.18 12.22 13.09
C ASP A 195 0.07 12.50 11.60
N PHE A 196 1.21 13.14 11.27
CA PHE A 196 1.63 13.34 9.89
C PHE A 196 1.95 12.00 9.21
N LEU A 197 2.72 11.11 9.85
CA LEU A 197 3.04 9.80 9.30
C LEU A 197 1.81 8.94 9.08
N ASN A 198 0.85 8.94 10.01
CA ASN A 198 -0.42 8.21 9.87
C ASN A 198 -1.20 8.67 8.62
N ARG A 199 -1.24 9.98 8.36
CA ARG A 199 -1.83 10.51 7.13
C ARG A 199 -1.00 10.16 5.89
N ALA A 200 0.33 10.21 5.98
CA ALA A 200 1.20 9.85 4.86
C ALA A 200 1.05 8.38 4.44
N THR A 201 0.79 7.47 5.37
CA THR A 201 0.50 6.05 5.10
C THR A 201 -0.75 5.86 4.22
N MET A 202 -1.72 6.78 4.33
CA MET A 202 -2.93 6.82 3.48
C MET A 202 -2.70 7.48 2.12
N THR A 203 -1.46 7.82 1.76
CA THR A 203 -1.12 8.40 0.44
C THR A 203 -0.07 7.57 -0.27
N ASP A 204 0.15 7.87 -1.55
CA ASP A 204 1.21 7.24 -2.35
C ASP A 204 2.64 7.67 -1.94
N ALA A 205 2.81 8.46 -0.88
CA ALA A 205 4.11 8.89 -0.40
C ALA A 205 5.10 7.73 -0.20
N GLY A 206 4.65 6.58 0.32
CA GLY A 206 5.52 5.41 0.54
C GLY A 206 5.98 4.70 -0.74
N LEU A 207 5.33 4.99 -1.88
CA LEU A 207 5.71 4.51 -3.22
C LEU A 207 6.53 5.54 -4.01
N LEU A 208 6.59 6.79 -3.53
CA LEU A 208 7.21 7.91 -4.26
C LEU A 208 8.44 8.49 -3.55
N CYS A 209 8.58 8.25 -2.25
CA CYS A 209 9.60 8.85 -1.41
C CYS A 209 10.21 7.81 -0.48
N SER A 210 11.48 8.01 -0.13
CA SER A 210 12.15 7.16 0.84
C SER A 210 11.57 7.35 2.26
N PRO A 211 11.64 6.34 3.13
CA PRO A 211 11.15 6.44 4.51
C PRO A 211 11.81 7.56 5.31
N SER A 212 13.10 7.84 5.07
CA SER A 212 13.83 8.94 5.70
C SER A 212 13.33 10.31 5.23
N GLN A 213 13.01 10.46 3.95
CA GLN A 213 12.44 11.70 3.42
C GLN A 213 11.03 11.96 3.99
N ILE A 214 10.20 10.92 4.11
CA ILE A 214 8.87 11.03 4.72
C ILE A 214 8.99 11.42 6.20
N ALA A 215 9.87 10.76 6.95
CA ALA A 215 10.10 11.04 8.36
C ALA A 215 10.65 12.45 8.60
N LEU A 216 11.64 12.89 7.81
CA LEU A 216 12.17 14.25 7.90
C LEU A 216 11.09 15.29 7.59
N THR A 217 10.26 15.04 6.58
CA THR A 217 9.14 15.92 6.25
C THR A 217 8.15 16.01 7.41
N ALA A 218 7.89 14.91 8.10
CA ALA A 218 7.03 14.88 9.28
C ALA A 218 7.60 15.76 10.42
N VAL A 219 8.90 15.59 10.73
CA VAL A 219 9.59 16.39 11.78
C VAL A 219 9.55 17.89 11.45
N LEU A 220 9.97 18.26 10.24
CA LEU A 220 10.01 19.66 9.81
C LEU A 220 8.60 20.27 9.70
N ASN A 221 7.60 19.48 9.32
CA ASN A 221 6.22 19.95 9.32
C ASN A 221 5.70 20.19 10.73
N SER A 222 6.01 19.31 11.69
CA SER A 222 5.67 19.49 13.09
C SER A 222 6.31 20.74 13.68
N ALA A 223 7.60 20.96 13.40
CA ALA A 223 8.32 22.15 13.85
C ALA A 223 7.70 23.43 13.29
N SER A 224 7.43 23.46 11.98
CA SER A 224 6.76 24.58 11.32
C SER A 224 5.37 24.87 11.90
N ARG A 225 4.59 23.83 12.27
CA ARG A 225 3.29 23.99 12.94
C ARG A 225 3.41 24.51 14.38
N ALA A 226 4.54 24.24 15.04
CA ALA A 226 4.86 24.77 16.36
C ALA A 226 5.51 26.17 16.30
N GLY A 227 5.65 26.78 15.12
CA GLY A 227 6.30 28.09 14.94
C GLY A 227 7.82 28.04 15.04
N ILE A 228 8.44 26.86 14.93
CA ILE A 228 9.88 26.66 15.03
C ILE A 228 10.49 26.58 13.63
N THR A 229 11.48 27.43 13.37
CA THR A 229 12.29 27.41 12.14
C THR A 229 13.48 26.48 12.32
N MET A 230 13.62 25.49 11.44
CA MET A 230 14.68 24.47 11.48
C MET A 230 15.69 24.60 10.34
N GLU A 231 15.89 25.81 9.79
CA GLU A 231 16.84 26.04 8.70
C GLU A 231 18.28 25.77 9.12
N SER A 232 18.67 26.18 10.34
CA SER A 232 19.99 25.89 10.93
C SER A 232 20.22 24.39 11.12
N TYR A 233 19.19 23.62 11.48
CA TYR A 233 19.30 22.15 11.56
C TYR A 233 19.65 21.54 10.19
N LEU A 234 19.00 21.98 9.12
CA LEU A 234 19.30 21.51 7.76
C LEU A 234 20.71 21.91 7.33
N ALA A 235 21.09 23.17 7.56
CA ALA A 235 22.39 23.69 7.13
C ALA A 235 23.56 23.07 7.92
N GLU A 236 23.46 23.04 9.25
CA GLU A 236 24.56 22.71 10.15
C GLU A 236 24.59 21.22 10.50
N CYS A 237 23.47 20.64 10.92
CA CYS A 237 23.43 19.26 11.38
C CYS A 237 23.39 18.25 10.23
N LEU A 238 22.68 18.57 9.13
CA LEU A 238 22.66 17.72 7.93
C LEU A 238 23.74 18.08 6.91
N GLY A 239 24.58 19.10 7.20
CA GLY A 239 25.72 19.47 6.36
C GLY A 239 25.32 20.06 5.00
N LEU A 240 24.10 20.62 4.88
CA LEU A 240 23.57 21.15 3.62
C LEU A 240 23.85 22.64 3.40
N LYS A 241 24.72 23.26 4.23
CA LYS A 241 25.01 24.71 4.17
C LYS A 241 25.50 25.16 2.79
N ASP A 242 26.37 24.38 2.17
CA ASP A 242 26.99 24.72 0.88
C ASP A 242 26.34 23.98 -0.31
N ASP A 243 25.49 22.99 -0.05
CA ASP A 243 24.77 22.22 -1.07
C ASP A 243 23.33 22.74 -1.25
N LYS A 244 23.24 23.93 -1.86
CA LYS A 244 21.96 24.57 -2.17
C LYS A 244 21.08 23.74 -3.09
N GLU A 245 21.68 22.95 -3.99
CA GLU A 245 20.94 22.12 -4.93
C GLU A 245 20.19 20.99 -4.21
N THR A 246 20.88 20.26 -3.33
CA THR A 246 20.26 19.20 -2.52
C THR A 246 19.23 19.78 -1.56
N LEU A 247 19.50 20.94 -0.96
CA LEU A 247 18.53 21.62 -0.10
C LEU A 247 17.24 21.98 -0.86
N CYS A 248 17.34 22.56 -2.06
CA CYS A 248 16.18 22.86 -2.91
C CYS A 248 15.39 21.59 -3.25
N LYS A 249 16.06 20.51 -3.67
CA LYS A 249 15.43 19.22 -3.96
C LYS A 249 14.68 18.66 -2.75
N MET A 250 15.24 18.78 -1.55
CA MET A 250 14.59 18.34 -0.32
C MET A 250 13.35 19.17 0.00
N ILE A 251 13.41 20.50 -0.16
CA ILE A 251 12.26 21.38 0.05
C ILE A 251 11.15 21.05 -0.97
N ASP A 252 11.49 20.86 -2.24
CA ASP A 252 10.52 20.48 -3.28
C ASP A 252 9.86 19.15 -2.97
N LEU A 253 10.63 18.16 -2.50
CA LEU A 253 10.11 16.87 -2.06
C LEU A 253 9.16 17.02 -0.87
N MET A 254 9.50 17.84 0.13
CA MET A 254 8.61 18.12 1.26
C MET A 254 7.31 18.76 0.81
N ARG A 255 7.36 19.70 -0.16
CA ARG A 255 6.15 20.31 -0.73
C ARG A 255 5.31 19.25 -1.45
N ARG A 256 5.95 18.35 -2.21
CA ARG A 256 5.27 17.25 -2.89
C ARG A 256 4.53 16.32 -1.91
N ILE A 257 5.19 15.87 -0.85
CA ILE A 257 4.54 15.05 0.18
C ILE A 257 3.36 15.81 0.81
N LYS A 258 3.55 17.09 1.18
CA LYS A 258 2.46 17.91 1.73
C LYS A 258 1.29 18.07 0.76
N ASN A 259 1.55 18.18 -0.54
CA ASN A 259 0.52 18.26 -1.56
C ASN A 259 -0.26 16.94 -1.69
N LEU A 260 0.42 15.78 -1.63
CA LEU A 260 -0.25 14.46 -1.59
C LEU A 260 -1.22 14.37 -0.42
N LEU A 261 -0.80 14.79 0.78
CA LEU A 261 -1.66 14.78 1.96
C LEU A 261 -2.84 15.76 1.86
N LYS A 262 -2.68 16.89 1.15
CA LYS A 262 -3.76 17.87 0.94
C LYS A 262 -4.79 17.40 -0.10
N LYS A 263 -4.33 16.74 -1.16
CA LYS A 263 -5.19 16.16 -2.21
C LYS A 263 -5.93 14.90 -1.75
N TYR A 264 -5.53 14.31 -0.64
CA TYR A 264 -6.17 13.11 -0.14
C TYR A 264 -7.59 13.43 0.37
N GLU A 265 -8.57 13.01 -0.42
CA GLU A 265 -9.98 13.10 -0.10
C GLU A 265 -10.50 11.74 0.39
N LEU A 266 -11.30 11.80 1.46
CA LEU A 266 -11.99 10.62 1.98
C LEU A 266 -13.13 10.25 1.03
N PRO A 267 -13.27 8.97 0.68
CA PRO A 267 -14.33 8.53 -0.22
C PRO A 267 -15.70 8.77 0.42
N ASN A 268 -16.65 9.29 -0.37
CA ASN A 268 -18.03 9.52 0.04
C ASN A 268 -18.73 8.18 0.35
N SER A 269 -19.47 8.11 1.46
CA SER A 269 -20.17 6.90 1.88
C SER A 269 -21.19 6.41 0.85
N ASP A 270 -21.90 7.30 0.17
CA ASP A 270 -22.95 6.93 -0.79
C ASP A 270 -22.33 6.33 -2.06
N GLU A 271 -21.26 6.94 -2.56
CA GLU A 271 -20.47 6.42 -3.68
C GLU A 271 -19.88 5.05 -3.35
N VAL A 272 -19.28 4.91 -2.16
CA VAL A 272 -18.73 3.63 -1.70
C VAL A 272 -19.81 2.55 -1.66
N ASN A 273 -21.01 2.86 -1.16
CA ASN A 273 -22.10 1.89 -1.09
C ASN A 273 -22.57 1.46 -2.49
N MET A 274 -22.69 2.41 -3.43
CA MET A 274 -23.04 2.13 -4.81
C MET A 274 -21.98 1.25 -5.50
N TYR A 275 -20.71 1.61 -5.40
CA TYR A 275 -19.62 0.87 -6.05
C TYR A 275 -19.38 -0.49 -5.40
N LYS A 276 -19.64 -0.64 -4.09
CA LYS A 276 -19.63 -1.95 -3.43
C LYS A 276 -20.69 -2.87 -4.02
N GLN A 277 -21.92 -2.41 -4.18
CA GLN A 277 -22.97 -3.24 -4.78
C GLN A 277 -22.59 -3.67 -6.21
N LYS A 278 -21.97 -2.78 -6.98
CA LYS A 278 -21.45 -3.08 -8.32
C LYS A 278 -20.33 -4.13 -8.24
N LEU A 279 -19.40 -3.98 -7.31
CA LEU A 279 -18.30 -4.92 -7.07
C LEU A 279 -18.82 -6.32 -6.70
N GLU A 280 -19.77 -6.43 -5.77
CA GLU A 280 -20.33 -7.72 -5.34
C GLU A 280 -21.02 -8.45 -6.51
N ARG A 281 -21.71 -7.72 -7.40
CA ARG A 281 -22.29 -8.31 -8.63
C ARG A 281 -21.20 -8.88 -9.55
N ILE A 282 -20.11 -8.15 -9.75
CA ILE A 282 -18.99 -8.62 -10.59
C ILE A 282 -18.40 -9.91 -10.00
N HIS A 283 -18.15 -9.94 -8.68
CA HIS A 283 -17.61 -11.13 -8.01
C HIS A 283 -18.58 -12.33 -8.04
N ALA A 284 -19.88 -12.10 -7.84
CA ALA A 284 -20.89 -13.16 -7.89
C ALA A 284 -20.93 -13.85 -9.26
N GLU A 285 -20.91 -13.05 -10.33
CA GLU A 285 -20.90 -13.58 -11.70
C GLU A 285 -19.59 -14.30 -12.03
N PHE A 286 -18.45 -13.82 -11.51
CA PHE A 286 -17.17 -14.51 -11.67
C PHE A 286 -17.14 -15.88 -11.01
N VAL A 287 -17.63 -16.00 -9.76
CA VAL A 287 -17.72 -17.27 -9.03
C VAL A 287 -18.64 -18.26 -9.75
N ASN A 288 -19.77 -17.80 -10.29
CA ASN A 288 -20.74 -18.65 -11.00
C ASN A 288 -20.22 -19.19 -12.35
N THR A 289 -19.17 -18.61 -12.92
CA THR A 289 -18.57 -19.10 -14.18
C THR A 289 -17.44 -20.11 -13.98
N ILE A 290 -17.02 -20.37 -12.74
CA ILE A 290 -16.07 -21.46 -12.43
C ILE A 290 -16.92 -22.74 -12.28
N PRO A 291 -16.80 -23.75 -13.16
CA PRO A 291 -17.65 -24.92 -13.08
C PRO A 291 -17.40 -25.64 -11.76
N THR A 292 -18.47 -25.78 -10.96
CA THR A 292 -18.55 -26.64 -9.78
C THR A 292 -18.57 -28.10 -10.25
N GLY A 293 -17.40 -28.64 -10.57
CA GLY A 293 -17.24 -30.00 -11.06
C GLY A 293 -15.89 -30.58 -10.66
N ASN A 294 -15.94 -31.40 -9.60
CA ASN A 294 -14.90 -32.28 -9.07
C ASN A 294 -13.66 -31.65 -8.43
N THR A 295 -13.31 -32.22 -7.27
CA THR A 295 -12.01 -32.21 -6.60
C THR A 295 -10.88 -31.73 -7.48
N GLY A 296 -10.27 -30.61 -7.07
CA GLY A 296 -9.48 -29.74 -7.93
C GLY A 296 -8.42 -30.45 -8.78
N PRO A 297 -8.21 -30.00 -10.02
CA PRO A 297 -6.90 -30.21 -10.63
C PRO A 297 -5.93 -29.35 -9.82
N SER A 298 -4.77 -29.91 -9.48
CA SER A 298 -3.71 -29.15 -8.84
C SER A 298 -3.52 -27.82 -9.58
N PHE A 299 -3.49 -26.71 -8.85
CA PHE A 299 -3.33 -25.35 -9.37
C PHE A 299 -1.98 -25.14 -10.12
N MET A 300 -1.18 -26.20 -10.29
CA MET A 300 0.08 -26.26 -11.02
C MET A 300 -0.07 -26.30 -12.55
N GLU A 301 -1.24 -26.64 -13.12
CA GLU A 301 -1.33 -26.94 -14.56
C GLU A 301 -1.82 -25.80 -15.47
N ILE A 302 -2.17 -24.61 -14.95
CA ILE A 302 -2.66 -23.48 -15.77
C ILE A 302 -1.85 -22.20 -15.57
N MET A 303 -0.54 -22.30 -15.31
CA MET A 303 0.34 -21.14 -15.26
C MET A 303 1.54 -21.37 -16.19
N PRO A 304 1.85 -20.42 -17.09
CA PRO A 304 3.08 -20.49 -17.84
C PRO A 304 4.23 -20.32 -16.83
N SER A 305 5.30 -21.09 -17.02
CA SER A 305 6.37 -21.25 -16.02
C SER A 305 6.91 -19.89 -15.53
N PRO A 306 7.45 -19.78 -14.30
CA PRO A 306 8.02 -18.53 -13.77
C PRO A 306 9.06 -17.87 -14.70
N GLN A 307 9.70 -18.68 -15.55
CA GLN A 307 10.65 -18.22 -16.57
C GLN A 307 9.96 -17.45 -17.71
N SER A 308 8.72 -17.79 -18.06
CA SER A 308 7.93 -17.09 -19.09
C SER A 308 7.47 -15.69 -18.64
N LEU A 309 7.02 -15.56 -17.39
CA LEU A 309 6.56 -14.29 -16.83
C LEU A 309 7.73 -13.32 -16.62
N ALA A 310 8.89 -13.85 -16.21
CA ALA A 310 10.14 -13.11 -16.15
C ALA A 310 10.61 -12.67 -17.56
N ALA A 311 10.46 -13.52 -18.58
CA ALA A 311 10.85 -13.19 -19.96
C ALA A 311 9.94 -12.12 -20.60
N GLU A 312 8.64 -12.13 -20.32
CA GLU A 312 7.70 -11.12 -20.81
C GLU A 312 7.89 -9.76 -20.14
N THR A 313 8.16 -9.74 -18.83
CA THR A 313 8.54 -8.50 -18.13
C THR A 313 9.90 -7.97 -18.59
N PHE A 314 10.88 -8.84 -18.88
CA PHE A 314 12.17 -8.42 -19.43
C PHE A 314 12.04 -7.84 -20.85
N LYS A 315 11.18 -8.42 -21.70
CA LYS A 315 10.89 -7.88 -23.05
C LYS A 315 10.17 -6.54 -22.99
N ALA A 316 9.23 -6.35 -22.06
CA ALA A 316 8.53 -5.08 -21.87
C ALA A 316 9.48 -3.96 -21.39
N MET A 317 10.44 -4.27 -20.51
CA MET A 317 11.45 -3.30 -20.07
C MET A 317 12.47 -2.95 -21.17
N HIS A 318 12.86 -3.92 -22.01
CA HIS A 318 13.82 -3.66 -23.09
C HIS A 318 13.26 -2.76 -24.20
N HIS A 319 11.94 -2.78 -24.41
CA HIS A 319 11.27 -1.88 -25.35
C HIS A 319 11.16 -0.44 -24.84
N HIS A 320 11.19 -0.21 -23.52
CA HIS A 320 11.12 1.13 -22.93
C HIS A 320 12.49 1.83 -22.81
N CYS A 321 13.59 1.08 -22.82
CA CYS A 321 14.96 1.64 -22.81
C CYS A 321 15.55 1.92 -24.20
N ARG A 322 14.79 1.72 -25.28
CA ARG A 322 15.25 1.96 -26.67
C ARG A 322 14.40 2.97 -27.45
N SER A 323 13.55 3.73 -26.78
CA SER A 323 12.76 4.82 -27.37
C SER A 323 13.01 6.12 -26.64
#